data_AF-A0A2R6AXI0-F1
#
_entry.id   AF-A0A2R6AXI0-F1
#
_cell.length_a   1.000
_cell.length_b   1.000
_cell.length_c   1.000
_cell.angle_alpha   90.00
_cell.angle_beta   90.00
_cell.angle_gamma   90.00
#
_symmetry.space_group_name_H-M   'P 1'
#
loop_
_entity.id
_entity.type
_entity.pdbx_description
1 polymer ?
#
loop_
_entity_poly.entity_id
_entity_poly.type
_entity_poly.pdbx_seq_one_letter_code
_entity_poly.pdbx_strand_id
1 'polypeptide(L)'
;MKAKINAAKRALEYVEDGDTIGVGSGSTVSLFIEELVKSGKRITAVPTSLDTLNRLTEKRIPITTLGHAEGRLKLTVDGADQVDPHLNLIKGGGGALTKEKIVAYSSELFIVIVDESKLVGKLGIGFAVPLEFVYDAHPLISKMLSKEWGCTLTFKSC
;
A
#
# COMPACT_ATOMS: atom_id res chain seq x y z
N MET A 1 15.95 9.54 1.12
CA MET A 1 15.90 9.02 -0.27
C MET A 1 16.64 7.69 -0.43
N LYS A 2 17.92 7.58 -0.03
CA LYS A 2 18.72 6.34 -0.17
C LYS A 2 18.09 5.10 0.50
N ALA A 3 17.54 5.24 1.71
CA ALA A 3 16.88 4.14 2.43
C ALA A 3 15.70 3.54 1.63
N LYS A 4 14.80 4.40 1.10
CA LYS A 4 13.67 3.98 0.27
C LYS A 4 14.09 3.22 -0.99
N ILE A 5 15.15 3.68 -1.67
CA ILE A 5 15.69 3.00 -2.86
C ILE A 5 16.25 1.62 -2.48
N ASN A 6 16.98 1.52 -1.37
CA ASN A 6 17.53 0.24 -0.91
C ASN A 6 16.42 -0.75 -0.56
N ALA A 7 15.36 -0.30 0.13
CA ALA A 7 14.19 -1.12 0.43
C ALA A 7 13.50 -1.61 -0.86
N ALA A 8 13.31 -0.71 -1.83
CA ALA A 8 12.75 -1.05 -3.14
C ALA A 8 13.59 -2.10 -3.89
N LYS A 9 14.92 -1.93 -3.94
CA LYS A 9 15.83 -2.92 -4.56
C LYS A 9 15.76 -4.27 -3.87
N ARG A 10 15.70 -4.29 -2.53
CA ARG A 10 15.61 -5.53 -1.77
C ARG A 10 14.30 -6.28 -2.04
N ALA A 11 13.19 -5.57 -2.15
CA ALA A 11 11.90 -6.16 -2.51
C ALA A 11 11.91 -6.78 -3.92
N LEU A 12 12.64 -6.18 -4.85
CA LEU A 12 12.76 -6.67 -6.23
C LEU A 12 13.44 -8.03 -6.35
N GLU A 13 14.27 -8.42 -5.38
CA GLU A 13 14.90 -9.75 -5.35
C GLU A 13 13.89 -10.89 -5.16
N TYR A 14 12.70 -10.60 -4.64
CA TYR A 14 11.61 -11.58 -4.49
C TYR A 14 10.75 -11.73 -5.75
N VAL A 15 10.95 -10.86 -6.74
CA VAL A 15 10.17 -10.83 -7.99
C VAL A 15 10.88 -11.65 -9.06
N GLU A 16 10.16 -12.55 -9.71
CA GLU A 16 10.64 -13.39 -10.80
C GLU A 16 9.98 -12.99 -12.13
N ASP A 17 10.62 -13.38 -13.24
CA ASP A 17 10.04 -13.19 -14.58
C ASP A 17 8.75 -14.03 -14.71
N GLY A 18 7.69 -13.41 -15.21
CA GLY A 18 6.38 -14.03 -15.40
C GLY A 18 5.42 -13.84 -14.23
N ASP A 19 5.87 -13.28 -13.10
CA ASP A 19 5.01 -13.10 -11.94
C ASP A 19 3.84 -12.14 -12.22
N THR A 20 2.68 -12.46 -11.64
CA THR A 20 1.59 -11.49 -11.44
C THR A 20 1.63 -10.99 -10.01
N ILE A 21 1.90 -9.70 -9.82
CA ILE A 21 2.16 -9.10 -8.50
C ILE A 21 1.22 -7.94 -8.21
N GLY A 22 0.89 -7.74 -6.95
CA GLY A 22 0.26 -6.52 -6.48
C GLY A 22 1.29 -5.40 -6.36
N VAL A 23 0.93 -4.21 -6.85
CA VAL A 23 1.76 -3.02 -6.75
C VAL A 23 1.02 -1.96 -5.97
N GLY A 24 1.60 -1.63 -4.82
CA GLY A 24 1.11 -0.68 -3.83
C GLY A 24 1.07 0.77 -4.28
N SER A 25 0.99 1.71 -3.33
CA SER A 25 0.90 3.15 -3.62
C SER A 25 1.92 4.00 -2.85
N GLY A 26 2.17 5.21 -3.35
CA GLY A 26 2.97 6.23 -2.67
C GLY A 26 4.46 6.24 -3.00
N SER A 27 5.16 7.25 -2.47
CA SER A 27 6.52 7.62 -2.90
C SER A 27 7.57 6.50 -2.81
N THR A 28 7.48 5.58 -1.85
CA THR A 28 8.42 4.45 -1.75
C THR A 28 8.16 3.41 -2.83
N VAL A 29 6.87 3.08 -3.07
CA VAL A 29 6.47 2.20 -4.18
C VAL A 29 6.80 2.83 -5.52
N SER A 30 6.80 4.16 -5.60
CA SER A 30 7.26 4.85 -6.80
C SER A 30 8.66 4.48 -7.22
N LEU A 31 9.57 4.41 -6.25
CA LEU A 31 10.95 4.01 -6.49
C LEU A 31 11.06 2.52 -6.83
N PHE A 32 10.21 1.66 -6.24
CA PHE A 32 10.13 0.25 -6.63
C PHE A 32 9.76 0.07 -8.11
N ILE A 33 8.78 0.81 -8.62
CA ILE A 33 8.43 0.77 -10.06
C ILE A 33 9.62 1.20 -10.93
N GLU A 34 10.37 2.24 -10.54
CA GLU A 34 11.56 2.66 -11.28
C GLU A 34 12.65 1.57 -11.29
N GLU A 35 12.91 0.92 -10.15
CA GLU A 35 13.90 -0.16 -10.07
C GLU A 35 13.44 -1.43 -10.80
N LEU A 36 12.14 -1.73 -10.80
CA LEU A 36 11.56 -2.82 -11.57
C LEU A 36 11.83 -2.63 -13.07
N VAL A 37 11.58 -1.44 -13.61
CA VAL A 37 11.88 -1.10 -15.01
C VAL A 37 13.37 -1.25 -15.32
N LYS A 38 14.24 -0.72 -14.45
CA LYS A 38 15.71 -0.82 -14.63
C LYS A 38 16.21 -2.26 -14.63
N SER A 39 15.56 -3.15 -13.89
CA SER A 39 15.95 -4.56 -13.82
C SER A 39 15.62 -5.36 -15.08
N GLY A 40 14.71 -4.88 -15.93
CA GLY A 40 14.25 -5.59 -17.11
C GLY A 40 13.36 -6.81 -16.82
N LYS A 41 12.97 -7.04 -15.56
CA LYS A 41 12.04 -8.12 -15.19
C LYS A 41 10.69 -7.93 -15.86
N ARG A 42 10.13 -9.02 -16.39
CA ARG A 42 8.82 -9.02 -17.06
C ARG A 42 7.76 -9.52 -16.09
N ILE A 43 6.85 -8.65 -15.67
CA ILE A 43 5.75 -9.00 -14.76
C ILE A 43 4.41 -8.48 -15.30
N THR A 44 3.32 -8.96 -14.70
CA THR A 44 2.00 -8.35 -14.81
C THR A 44 1.60 -7.75 -13.46
N ALA A 45 1.12 -6.51 -13.44
CA ALA A 45 0.85 -5.78 -12.20
C ALA A 45 -0.66 -5.62 -11.92
N VAL A 46 -1.04 -5.79 -10.66
CA VAL A 46 -2.36 -5.40 -10.12
C VAL A 46 -2.19 -4.13 -9.27
N PRO A 47 -2.56 -2.94 -9.76
CA PRO A 47 -2.34 -1.68 -9.05
C PRO A 47 -3.34 -1.47 -7.90
N THR A 48 -2.87 -0.96 -6.75
CA THR A 48 -3.73 -0.66 -5.59
C THR A 48 -4.36 0.74 -5.61
N SER A 49 -3.97 1.62 -6.54
CA SER A 49 -4.58 2.95 -6.71
C SER A 49 -4.58 3.41 -8.17
N LEU A 50 -5.26 4.54 -8.42
CA LEU A 50 -5.22 5.20 -9.73
C LEU A 50 -3.84 5.81 -10.03
N ASP A 51 -3.15 6.37 -9.02
CA ASP A 51 -1.78 6.87 -9.17
C ASP A 51 -0.84 5.75 -9.64
N THR A 52 -0.88 4.60 -8.96
CA THR A 52 -0.08 3.43 -9.34
C THR A 52 -0.42 2.93 -10.74
N LEU A 53 -1.72 2.86 -11.08
CA LEU A 53 -2.16 2.46 -12.42
C LEU A 53 -1.56 3.36 -13.51
N ASN A 54 -1.64 4.68 -13.34
CA ASN A 54 -1.10 5.65 -14.28
C ASN A 54 0.41 5.47 -14.44
N ARG A 55 1.13 5.35 -13.33
CA ARG A 55 2.59 5.21 -13.34
C ARG A 55 3.06 3.90 -13.98
N LEU A 56 2.37 2.79 -13.75
CA LEU A 56 2.66 1.52 -14.43
C LEU A 56 2.39 1.63 -15.94
N THR A 57 1.32 2.33 -16.32
CA THR A 57 0.94 2.55 -17.72
C THR A 57 1.99 3.38 -18.45
N GLU A 58 2.45 4.47 -17.85
CA GLU A 58 3.55 5.32 -18.38
C GLU A 58 4.83 4.51 -18.62
N LYS A 59 5.13 3.56 -17.73
CA LYS A 59 6.30 2.67 -17.83
C LYS A 59 6.07 1.44 -18.71
N ARG A 60 4.89 1.31 -19.33
CA ARG A 60 4.50 0.18 -20.20
C ARG A 60 4.63 -1.18 -19.51
N ILE A 61 4.39 -1.23 -18.21
CA ILE A 61 4.32 -2.49 -17.46
C ILE A 61 2.92 -3.08 -17.72
N PRO A 62 2.82 -4.37 -18.11
CA PRO A 62 1.52 -5.04 -18.27
C PRO A 62 0.68 -4.94 -17.01
N ILE A 63 -0.60 -4.59 -17.16
CA ILE A 63 -1.54 -4.40 -16.05
C ILE A 63 -2.68 -5.41 -16.20
N THR A 64 -3.12 -5.95 -15.06
CA THR A 64 -4.33 -6.78 -14.96
C THR A 64 -5.16 -6.35 -13.75
N THR A 65 -6.31 -6.99 -13.56
CA THR A 65 -7.12 -6.84 -12.34
C THR A 65 -6.99 -8.09 -11.47
N LEU A 66 -7.27 -7.93 -10.18
CA LEU A 66 -7.29 -9.07 -9.27
C LEU A 66 -8.25 -10.18 -9.75
N GLY A 67 -9.38 -9.82 -10.36
CA GLY A 67 -10.34 -10.78 -10.91
C GLY A 67 -9.78 -11.60 -12.08
N HIS A 68 -9.04 -10.96 -12.99
CA HIS A 68 -8.35 -11.67 -14.08
C HIS A 68 -7.17 -12.52 -13.59
N ALA A 69 -6.59 -12.18 -12.44
CA ALA A 69 -5.59 -12.98 -11.74
C ALA A 69 -6.24 -14.07 -10.84
N GLU A 70 -7.51 -14.39 -11.03
CA GLU A 70 -8.25 -15.42 -10.27
C GLU A 70 -8.21 -15.21 -8.75
N GLY A 71 -8.06 -13.98 -8.29
CA GLY A 71 -8.00 -13.62 -6.88
C GLY A 71 -6.74 -14.08 -6.15
N ARG A 72 -5.67 -14.45 -6.85
CA ARG A 72 -4.42 -14.91 -6.24
C ARG A 72 -3.20 -14.21 -6.83
N LEU A 73 -2.29 -13.81 -5.97
CA LEU A 73 -1.04 -13.16 -6.34
C LEU A 73 0.13 -13.81 -5.61
N LYS A 74 1.29 -13.92 -6.25
CA LYS A 74 2.49 -14.43 -5.60
C LYS A 74 2.95 -13.49 -4.50
N LEU A 75 3.03 -12.20 -4.81
CA LEU A 75 3.38 -11.18 -3.83
C LEU A 75 2.73 -9.85 -4.11
N THR A 76 2.65 -9.01 -3.08
CA THR A 76 2.38 -7.59 -3.19
C THR A 76 3.52 -6.79 -2.57
N VAL A 77 3.97 -5.75 -3.26
CA VAL A 77 4.91 -4.76 -2.70
C VAL A 77 4.17 -3.45 -2.44
N ASP A 78 4.17 -2.98 -1.19
CA ASP A 78 3.50 -1.72 -0.82
C ASP A 78 4.25 -0.96 0.28
N GLY A 79 3.90 0.31 0.48
CA GLY A 79 4.40 1.12 1.59
C GLY A 79 3.49 1.07 2.82
N ALA A 80 3.94 1.72 3.91
CA ALA A 80 3.15 1.96 5.10
C ALA A 80 3.35 3.38 5.65
N ASP A 81 2.36 3.86 6.40
CA ASP A 81 2.42 5.13 7.13
C ASP A 81 3.09 4.97 8.49
N GLN A 82 2.88 3.83 9.14
CA GLN A 82 3.57 3.40 10.36
C GLN A 82 3.76 1.88 10.39
N VAL A 83 4.84 1.42 11.03
CA VAL A 83 5.18 0.03 11.26
C VAL A 83 5.63 -0.14 12.72
N ASP A 84 5.00 -1.06 13.45
CA ASP A 84 5.39 -1.37 14.82
C ASP A 84 6.39 -2.56 14.90
N PRO A 85 6.96 -2.87 16.08
CA PRO A 85 7.91 -3.98 16.24
C PRO A 85 7.34 -5.38 15.95
N HIS A 86 6.02 -5.51 15.89
CA HIS A 86 5.31 -6.75 15.56
C HIS A 86 4.91 -6.83 14.09
N LEU A 87 5.36 -5.88 13.27
CA LEU A 87 5.03 -5.74 11.84
C LEU A 87 3.55 -5.43 11.58
N ASN A 88 2.82 -4.93 12.58
CA ASN A 88 1.51 -4.33 12.34
C ASN A 88 1.68 -2.96 11.68
N LEU A 89 0.70 -2.57 10.87
CA LEU A 89 0.79 -1.42 10.00
C LEU A 89 -0.37 -0.45 10.21
N ILE A 90 -0.08 0.85 10.12
CA ILE A 90 -1.07 1.82 9.65
C ILE A 90 -0.77 2.11 8.17
N LYS A 91 -1.82 2.05 7.35
CA LYS A 91 -1.84 2.38 5.92
C LYS A 91 -3.08 3.22 5.62
N GLY A 92 -3.14 3.77 4.41
CA GLY A 92 -4.28 4.55 3.94
C GLY A 92 -4.08 6.05 3.95
N GLY A 93 -2.91 6.54 4.34
CA GLY A 93 -2.55 7.95 4.23
C GLY A 93 -2.73 8.50 2.82
N GLY A 94 -2.59 7.66 1.78
CA GLY A 94 -2.83 8.01 0.38
C GLY A 94 -4.28 7.89 -0.11
N GLY A 95 -5.22 7.43 0.73
CA GLY A 95 -6.64 7.29 0.34
C GLY A 95 -6.97 6.05 -0.51
N ALA A 96 -6.09 5.02 -0.51
CA ALA A 96 -6.28 3.80 -1.29
C ALA A 96 -6.47 2.52 -0.42
N LEU A 97 -6.73 2.67 0.88
CA LEU A 97 -6.60 1.57 1.85
C LEU A 97 -7.44 0.33 1.53
N THR A 98 -8.65 0.49 0.99
CA THR A 98 -9.53 -0.64 0.70
C THR A 98 -8.92 -1.53 -0.37
N LYS A 99 -8.48 -0.94 -1.48
CA LYS A 99 -7.88 -1.70 -2.58
C LYS A 99 -6.48 -2.23 -2.20
N GLU A 100 -5.69 -1.46 -1.45
CA GLU A 100 -4.43 -1.92 -0.86
C GLU A 100 -4.63 -3.18 -0.03
N LYS A 101 -5.61 -3.17 0.89
CA LYS A 101 -5.91 -4.30 1.78
C LYS A 101 -6.37 -5.54 1.01
N ILE A 102 -7.27 -5.38 0.04
CA ILE A 102 -7.79 -6.50 -0.77
C ILE A 102 -6.65 -7.17 -1.56
N VAL A 103 -5.81 -6.38 -2.23
CA VAL A 103 -4.69 -6.90 -3.03
C VAL A 103 -3.64 -7.57 -2.16
N ALA A 104 -3.26 -6.95 -1.03
CA ALA A 104 -2.32 -7.53 -0.08
C ALA A 104 -2.85 -8.85 0.53
N TYR A 105 -4.12 -8.89 0.92
CA TYR A 105 -4.76 -10.11 1.45
C TYR A 105 -4.80 -11.26 0.43
N SER A 106 -4.86 -10.93 -0.86
CA SER A 106 -4.89 -11.91 -1.96
C SER A 106 -3.50 -12.41 -2.36
N SER A 107 -2.45 -12.02 -1.63
CA SER A 107 -1.05 -12.36 -1.93
C SER A 107 -0.49 -13.41 -0.99
N GLU A 108 0.31 -14.34 -1.52
CA GLU A 108 1.04 -15.31 -0.68
C GLU A 108 2.10 -14.63 0.20
N LEU A 109 2.74 -13.59 -0.33
CA LEU A 109 3.73 -12.79 0.38
C LEU A 109 3.38 -11.29 0.30
N PHE A 110 3.25 -10.64 1.45
CA PHE A 110 3.09 -9.19 1.50
C PHE A 110 4.39 -8.51 1.96
N ILE A 111 5.05 -7.82 1.02
CA ILE A 111 6.32 -7.12 1.25
C ILE A 111 6.04 -5.64 1.49
N VAL A 112 6.38 -5.17 2.69
CA VAL A 112 6.25 -3.76 3.06
C VAL A 112 7.61 -3.07 2.93
N ILE A 113 7.66 -2.00 2.14
CA ILE A 113 8.85 -1.17 1.94
C ILE A 113 8.68 0.21 2.60
N VAL A 114 9.54 0.49 3.59
CA VAL A 114 9.55 1.76 4.33
C VAL A 114 10.97 2.24 4.59
N ASP A 115 11.12 3.53 4.87
CA ASP A 115 12.31 4.07 5.52
C ASP A 115 12.10 4.14 7.05
N GLU A 116 13.19 4.38 7.77
CA GLU A 116 13.26 4.39 9.22
C GLU A 116 12.26 5.35 9.88
N SER A 117 11.82 6.42 9.20
CA SER A 117 10.83 7.36 9.74
C SER A 117 9.44 6.75 9.95
N LYS A 118 9.18 5.58 9.36
CA LYS A 118 7.91 4.85 9.50
C LYS A 118 7.90 3.89 10.68
N LEU A 119 9.06 3.61 11.28
CA LEU A 119 9.16 2.73 12.43
C LEU A 119 8.70 3.46 13.69
N VAL A 120 7.73 2.91 14.40
CA VAL A 120 7.17 3.50 15.63
C VAL A 120 7.13 2.47 16.75
N GLY A 121 7.27 2.91 18.00
CA GLY A 121 7.12 2.02 19.15
C GLY A 121 5.67 1.54 19.36
N LYS A 122 4.70 2.34 18.90
CA LYS A 122 3.26 2.04 18.99
C LYS A 122 2.51 2.75 17.86
N LEU A 123 1.60 2.03 17.21
CA LEU A 123 0.73 2.58 16.17
C LEU A 123 -0.19 3.68 16.71
N GLY A 124 -0.51 4.65 15.84
CA GLY A 124 -1.44 5.74 16.11
C GLY A 124 -0.82 6.96 16.81
N ILE A 125 0.45 6.90 17.20
CA ILE A 125 1.17 8.05 17.76
C ILE A 125 1.65 8.94 16.63
N GLY A 126 1.16 10.18 16.55
CA GLY A 126 1.58 11.15 15.53
C GLY A 126 1.03 10.92 14.13
N PHE A 127 0.17 9.90 13.95
CA PHE A 127 -0.53 9.64 12.69
C PHE A 127 -1.91 9.06 12.97
N ALA A 128 -2.96 9.64 12.39
CA ALA A 128 -4.33 9.16 12.56
C ALA A 128 -4.56 7.85 11.78
N VAL A 129 -5.39 6.95 12.32
CA VAL A 129 -5.79 5.72 11.60
C VAL A 129 -6.79 6.10 10.50
N PRO A 130 -6.47 5.88 9.21
CA PRO A 130 -7.41 6.17 8.13
C PRO A 130 -8.63 5.24 8.20
N LEU A 131 -9.81 5.83 8.03
CA LEU A 131 -11.10 5.12 8.05
C LEU A 131 -11.89 5.47 6.79
N GLU A 132 -12.25 4.45 6.02
CA GLU A 132 -13.13 4.56 4.84
C GLU A 132 -14.52 4.07 5.20
N PHE A 133 -15.54 4.89 4.95
CA PHE A 133 -16.93 4.59 5.26
C PHE A 133 -17.87 5.37 4.33
N VAL A 134 -19.12 4.91 4.21
CA VAL A 134 -20.14 5.61 3.43
C VAL A 134 -20.49 6.94 4.11
N TYR A 135 -20.44 8.04 3.36
CA TYR A 135 -20.53 9.39 3.91
C TYR A 135 -21.77 9.63 4.79
N ASP A 136 -22.92 9.08 4.41
CA ASP A 136 -24.19 9.19 5.17
C ASP A 136 -24.10 8.63 6.59
N ALA A 137 -23.15 7.72 6.86
CA ALA A 137 -22.91 7.17 8.19
C ALA A 137 -22.08 8.10 9.11
N HIS A 138 -21.65 9.27 8.63
CA HIS A 138 -20.74 10.16 9.37
C HIS A 138 -21.22 10.50 10.80
N PRO A 139 -22.48 10.94 11.05
CA PRO A 139 -22.91 11.27 12.41
C PRO A 139 -22.89 10.07 13.35
N LEU A 140 -23.23 8.89 12.82
CA LEU A 140 -23.23 7.63 13.57
C LEU A 140 -21.80 7.22 13.94
N ILE A 141 -20.90 7.17 12.97
CA ILE A 141 -19.50 6.77 13.15
C ILE A 141 -18.78 7.74 14.08
N SER A 142 -18.93 9.04 13.89
CA SER A 142 -18.30 10.06 14.75
C SER A 142 -18.73 9.91 16.22
N LYS A 143 -20.03 9.72 16.47
CA LYS A 143 -20.57 9.47 17.82
C LYS A 143 -20.03 8.17 18.44
N MET A 144 -19.98 7.09 17.66
CA MET A 144 -19.46 5.79 18.10
C MET A 144 -17.98 5.89 18.49
N LEU A 145 -17.13 6.43 17.61
CA LEU A 145 -15.70 6.60 17.85
C LEU A 145 -15.41 7.44 19.10
N SER A 146 -16.15 8.53 19.28
CA SER A 146 -16.01 9.39 20.46
C SER A 146 -16.44 8.68 21.74
N LYS A 147 -17.59 7.99 21.74
CA LYS A 147 -18.14 7.33 22.93
C LYS A 147 -17.34 6.10 23.35
N GLU A 148 -16.93 5.26 22.41
CA GLU A 148 -16.34 3.96 22.71
C GLU A 148 -14.82 4.02 22.85
N TRP A 149 -14.17 4.86 22.04
CA TRP A 149 -12.70 4.90 21.94
C TRP A 149 -12.09 6.26 22.25
N GLY A 150 -12.91 7.28 22.59
CA GLY A 150 -12.42 8.63 22.87
C GLY A 150 -11.74 9.29 21.66
N CYS A 151 -12.04 8.81 20.44
CA CYS A 151 -11.42 9.29 19.21
C CYS A 151 -12.25 10.40 18.57
N THR A 152 -11.57 11.37 17.95
CA THR A 152 -12.18 12.41 17.12
C THR A 152 -11.98 12.07 15.66
N LEU A 153 -13.05 12.15 14.88
CA LEU A 153 -13.00 11.99 13.44
C LEU A 153 -12.66 13.33 12.77
N THR A 154 -11.68 13.32 11.87
CA THR A 154 -11.35 14.47 11.02
C THR A 154 -11.36 14.05 9.57
N PHE A 155 -11.83 14.93 8.69
CA PHE A 155 -11.74 14.70 7.26
C PHE A 155 -10.37 15.14 6.76
N LYS A 156 -9.75 14.30 5.92
CA LYS A 156 -8.57 14.71 5.17
C LYS A 156 -9.04 15.60 4.02
N SER A 157 -8.69 16.88 4.04
CA SER A 157 -8.87 17.78 2.90
C SER A 157 -7.96 17.32 1.76
N CYS A 158 -8.53 17.20 0.55
CA CYS A 158 -7.79 16.98 -0.69
C CYS A 158 -6.99 18.22 -1.09
#